data_AF-A0A7Y1VVC3-F1
#
_entry.id   AF-A0A7Y1VVC3-F1
#
_cell.length_a   1.000
_cell.length_b   1.000
_cell.length_c   1.000
_cell.angle_alpha   90.00
_cell.angle_beta   90.00
_cell.angle_gamma   90.00
#
_symmetry.space_group_name_H-M   'P 1'
#
loop_
_entity.id
_entity.type
_entity.pdbx_description
1 polymer ?
#
loop_
_entity_poly.entity_id
_entity_poly.type
_entity_poly.pdbx_seq_one_letter_code
_entity_poly.pdbx_strand_id
1 'polypeptide(L)'
;MRINLIYILGIFLAQLSLFACHSIKSDEIASVEDIIPSEIDFNFHIKPILSDRCFKCHGPDANQRKGDLRLDEAAEAIKKTTNESSTASDVISPGSLAKSEVVLRILSEEPTYM
;
A
#
# COMPACT_ATOMS: atom_id res chain seq x y z
N MET A 1 -40.21 -31.80 -16.19
CA MET A 1 -38.93 -32.02 -15.46
C MET A 1 -38.90 -31.08 -14.27
N ARG A 2 -38.95 -31.61 -13.04
CA ARG A 2 -38.80 -30.81 -11.81
C ARG A 2 -37.32 -30.82 -11.43
N ILE A 3 -36.60 -29.76 -11.76
CA ILE A 3 -35.22 -29.57 -11.28
C ILE A 3 -35.30 -29.30 -9.77
N ASN A 4 -34.56 -30.08 -8.99
CA ASN A 4 -34.68 -30.12 -7.55
C ASN A 4 -33.97 -28.88 -6.95
N LEU A 5 -34.66 -28.14 -6.07
CA LEU A 5 -34.22 -26.83 -5.56
C LEU A 5 -32.83 -26.88 -4.89
N ILE A 6 -32.50 -28.02 -4.29
CA ILE A 6 -31.19 -28.32 -3.69
C ILE A 6 -30.06 -28.24 -4.73
N TYR A 7 -30.30 -28.68 -5.97
CA TYR A 7 -29.32 -28.61 -7.04
C TYR A 7 -29.08 -27.17 -7.51
N ILE A 8 -30.13 -26.35 -7.59
CA ILE A 8 -30.01 -24.94 -7.96
C ILE A 8 -29.23 -24.18 -6.87
N LEU A 9 -29.53 -24.45 -5.60
CA LEU A 9 -28.82 -23.83 -4.47
C LEU A 9 -27.35 -24.25 -4.43
N GLY A 10 -27.04 -25.52 -4.73
CA GLY A 10 -25.68 -26.03 -4.81
C GLY A 10 -24.86 -25.39 -5.94
N ILE A 11 -25.47 -25.22 -7.14
CA ILE A 11 -24.82 -24.53 -8.26
C ILE A 11 -24.58 -23.05 -7.91
N PHE A 12 -25.56 -22.38 -7.30
CA PHE A 12 -25.42 -20.97 -6.93
C PHE A 12 -24.33 -20.75 -5.87
N LEU A 13 -24.24 -21.63 -4.86
CA LEU A 13 -23.16 -21.62 -3.87
C LEU A 13 -21.78 -21.87 -4.50
N ALA A 14 -21.69 -22.80 -5.44
CA ALA A 14 -20.44 -23.08 -6.17
C ALA A 14 -20.02 -21.90 -7.06
N GLN A 15 -20.98 -21.26 -7.75
CA GLN A 15 -20.71 -20.06 -8.55
C GLN A 15 -20.30 -18.88 -7.68
N LEU A 16 -20.95 -18.67 -6.53
CA LEU A 16 -20.59 -17.61 -5.58
C LEU A 16 -19.17 -17.80 -5.02
N SER A 17 -18.76 -19.05 -4.77
CA SER A 17 -17.40 -19.38 -4.36
C SER A 17 -16.35 -19.10 -5.44
N LEU A 18 -16.70 -19.23 -6.72
CA LEU A 18 -15.81 -18.95 -7.85
C LEU A 18 -15.64 -17.44 -8.08
N PHE A 19 -16.72 -16.66 -7.93
CA PHE A 19 -16.66 -15.20 -8.06
C PHE A 19 -15.95 -14.51 -6.89
N ALA A 20 -15.96 -15.11 -5.69
CA ALA A 20 -15.26 -14.56 -4.51
C ALA A 20 -13.72 -14.52 -4.66
N CYS A 21 -13.15 -15.26 -5.62
CA CYS A 21 -11.70 -15.29 -5.87
C CYS A 21 -11.29 -14.48 -7.12
N HIS A 22 -12.26 -13.91 -7.84
CA HIS A 22 -11.95 -13.06 -9.00
C HIS A 22 -11.57 -11.66 -8.50
N SER A 23 -10.31 -11.48 -8.11
CA SER A 23 -9.74 -10.15 -7.96
C SER A 23 -9.88 -9.43 -9.30
N ILE A 24 -10.81 -8.48 -9.38
CA ILE A 24 -10.91 -7.56 -10.50
C ILE A 24 -9.64 -6.71 -10.45
N LYS A 25 -8.60 -7.15 -11.15
CA LYS A 25 -7.46 -6.28 -11.45
C LYS A 25 -8.00 -5.18 -12.36
N SER A 26 -7.88 -3.92 -11.96
CA SER A 26 -8.27 -2.83 -12.85
C SER A 26 -7.37 -2.87 -14.09
N ASP A 27 -7.95 -2.61 -15.27
CA ASP A 27 -7.22 -2.57 -16.54
C ASP A 27 -6.03 -1.59 -16.47
N GLU A 28 -6.14 -0.58 -15.62
CA GLU A 28 -5.09 0.41 -15.35
C GLU A 28 -3.86 -0.23 -14.69
N ILE A 29 -4.02 -1.09 -13.67
CA ILE A 29 -2.89 -1.76 -12.99
C ILE A 29 -2.21 -2.76 -13.93
N ALA A 30 -2.98 -3.48 -14.74
CA ALA A 30 -2.44 -4.44 -15.70
C ALA A 30 -1.51 -3.78 -16.73
N SER A 31 -1.82 -2.55 -17.16
CA SER A 31 -0.99 -1.79 -18.11
C SER A 31 0.32 -1.26 -17.51
N VAL A 32 0.37 -1.09 -16.17
CA VAL A 32 1.55 -0.57 -15.47
C VAL A 32 2.53 -1.70 -15.13
N GLU A 33 2.06 -2.95 -15.04
CA GLU A 33 2.92 -4.09 -14.73
C GLU A 33 4.00 -4.35 -15.81
N ASP A 34 3.72 -4.05 -17.08
CA ASP A 34 4.70 -4.18 -18.17
C ASP A 34 5.84 -3.16 -18.09
N ILE A 35 5.69 -2.07 -17.32
CA ILE A 35 6.73 -1.04 -17.15
C ILE A 35 7.48 -1.12 -15.82
N ILE A 36 7.06 -2.01 -14.90
CA ILE A 36 7.77 -2.23 -13.65
C ILE A 36 8.93 -3.22 -13.90
N PRO A 37 10.18 -2.85 -13.58
CA PRO A 37 11.32 -3.73 -13.81
C PRO A 37 11.25 -4.97 -12.92
N SER A 38 11.79 -6.09 -13.42
CA SER A 38 11.82 -7.36 -12.67
C SER A 38 12.61 -7.28 -11.37
N GLU A 39 13.52 -6.31 -11.26
CA GLU A 39 14.26 -5.99 -10.05
C GLU A 39 14.09 -4.51 -9.71
N ILE A 40 13.70 -4.23 -8.47
CA ILE A 40 13.50 -2.88 -7.97
C ILE A 40 14.76 -2.37 -7.29
N ASP A 41 15.47 -1.45 -7.93
CA ASP A 41 16.52 -0.66 -7.29
C ASP A 41 15.95 0.59 -6.59
N PHE A 42 16.32 0.80 -5.33
CA PHE A 42 15.86 1.94 -4.53
C PHE A 42 16.31 3.28 -5.12
N ASN A 43 17.55 3.41 -5.57
CA ASN A 43 18.10 4.68 -6.04
C ASN A 43 17.53 5.10 -7.39
N PHE A 44 17.26 4.14 -8.28
CA PHE A 44 16.76 4.43 -9.62
C PHE A 44 15.23 4.51 -9.70
N HIS A 45 14.51 3.67 -8.94
CA HIS A 45 13.05 3.59 -9.07
C HIS A 45 12.30 4.30 -7.92
N ILE A 46 12.79 4.23 -6.69
CA ILE A 46 12.02 4.67 -5.50
C ILE A 46 12.42 6.07 -5.04
N LYS A 47 13.73 6.32 -4.90
CA LYS A 47 14.28 7.59 -4.42
C LYS A 47 13.82 8.80 -5.24
N PRO A 48 13.71 8.76 -6.58
CA PRO A 48 13.19 9.90 -7.34
C PRO A 48 11.75 10.26 -6.96
N ILE A 49 10.90 9.26 -6.73
CA ILE A 49 9.50 9.43 -6.32
C ILE A 49 9.44 10.09 -4.94
N LEU A 50 10.20 9.56 -3.97
CA LEU A 50 10.26 10.11 -2.62
C LEU A 50 10.88 11.51 -2.60
N SER A 51 11.86 11.78 -3.46
CA SER A 51 12.47 13.11 -3.57
C SER A 51 11.48 14.16 -4.09
N ASP A 52 10.66 13.81 -5.06
CA ASP A 52 9.65 14.70 -5.63
C ASP A 52 8.48 14.94 -4.66
N ARG A 53 8.01 13.89 -3.98
CA ARG A 53 6.74 13.94 -3.22
C ARG A 53 6.90 14.06 -1.71
N CYS A 54 8.00 13.60 -1.14
CA CYS A 54 8.11 13.39 0.32
C CYS A 54 9.24 14.20 0.97
N PHE A 55 10.44 14.23 0.38
CA PHE A 55 11.63 14.80 1.03
C PHE A 55 11.57 16.32 1.24
N LYS A 56 10.69 17.03 0.55
CA LYS A 56 10.47 18.46 0.84
C LYS A 56 10.02 18.71 2.29
N CYS A 57 9.23 17.80 2.86
CA CYS A 57 8.71 17.90 4.23
C CYS A 57 9.29 16.85 5.19
N HIS A 58 9.84 15.75 4.68
CA HIS A 58 10.39 14.66 5.48
C HIS A 58 11.79 14.24 4.99
N GLY A 59 12.59 15.22 4.60
CA GLY A 59 13.93 15.03 4.08
C GLY A 59 15.00 15.75 4.90
N PRO A 60 16.17 16.04 4.29
CA PRO A 60 17.35 16.49 5.02
C PRO A 60 17.21 17.91 5.59
N ASP A 61 16.40 18.78 4.98
CA ASP A 61 16.23 20.16 5.44
C ASP A 61 15.46 20.23 6.77
N ALA A 62 16.18 20.49 7.86
CA ALA A 62 15.63 20.60 9.20
C ALA A 62 14.61 21.75 9.35
N ASN A 63 14.72 22.82 8.54
CA ASN A 63 13.80 23.96 8.65
C ASN A 63 12.41 23.67 8.06
N GLN A 64 12.34 22.70 7.15
CA GLN A 64 11.08 22.30 6.49
C GLN A 64 10.53 20.98 7.05
N ARG A 65 11.27 20.33 7.96
CA ARG A 65 10.97 18.98 8.42
C ARG A 65 9.75 18.95 9.33
N LYS A 66 8.80 18.08 8.99
CA LYS A 66 7.59 17.83 9.78
C LYS A 66 7.74 16.54 10.57
N GLY A 67 7.24 16.57 11.81
CA GLY A 67 7.20 15.40 12.70
C GLY A 67 8.58 14.79 13.02
N ASP A 68 9.65 15.57 12.86
CA ASP A 68 11.05 15.14 12.95
C ASP A 68 11.38 13.85 12.16
N LEU A 69 10.60 13.58 11.11
CA LEU A 69 10.72 12.36 10.32
C LEU A 69 11.68 12.56 9.15
N ARG A 70 12.60 11.60 8.98
CA ARG A 70 13.54 11.49 7.86
C ARG A 70 13.22 10.26 7.03
N LEU A 71 12.60 10.46 5.87
CA LEU A 71 12.36 9.39 4.90
C LEU A 71 13.56 9.18 3.97
N ASP A 72 14.51 10.12 3.94
CA ASP A 72 15.73 10.06 3.13
C ASP A 72 16.84 9.24 3.80
N GLU A 73 16.74 8.97 5.11
CA GLU A 73 17.68 8.14 5.86
C GLU A 73 17.03 6.81 6.24
N ALA A 74 17.59 5.69 5.75
CA ALA A 74 17.02 4.36 5.96
C ALA A 74 16.85 4.01 7.46
N ALA A 75 17.83 4.38 8.29
CA ALA A 75 17.79 4.10 9.74
C ALA A 75 16.65 4.83 10.46
N GLU A 76 16.23 5.98 9.93
CA GLU A 76 15.11 6.77 10.47
C GLU A 76 13.77 6.32 9.87
N ALA A 77 13.76 6.01 8.57
CA ALA A 77 12.56 5.59 7.84
C ALA A 77 11.98 4.24 8.30
N ILE A 78 12.77 3.39 8.97
CA ILE A 78 12.31 2.08 9.50
C ILE A 78 12.01 2.10 11.00
N LYS A 79 12.04 3.28 11.65
CA LYS A 79 11.72 3.38 13.08
C LYS A 79 10.25 3.15 13.33
N LYS A 80 9.94 2.89 14.60
CA LYS A 80 8.56 2.84 15.09
C LYS A 80 7.88 4.19 14.87
N THR A 81 6.61 4.15 14.49
CA THR A 81 5.79 5.36 14.53
C THR A 81 5.53 5.76 15.98
N THR A 82 5.55 7.06 16.24
CA THR A 82 5.26 7.65 17.55
C THR A 82 3.93 8.41 17.54
N ASN A 83 3.18 8.35 16.44
CA ASN A 83 1.91 9.04 16.32
C ASN A 83 0.78 8.16 16.88
N GLU A 84 0.04 8.70 17.85
CA GLU A 84 -1.12 8.05 18.47
C GLU A 84 -2.22 7.68 17.47
N SER A 85 -2.30 8.39 16.34
CA SER A 85 -3.23 8.09 15.25
C SER A 85 -2.76 6.94 14.34
N SER A 86 -1.51 6.50 14.44
CA SER A 86 -0.99 5.45 13.56
C SER A 86 -1.52 4.09 13.96
N THR A 87 -2.02 3.35 12.98
CA THR A 87 -2.44 1.94 13.15
C THR A 87 -1.31 0.95 12.82
N ALA A 88 -0.28 1.42 12.13
CA ALA A 88 0.96 0.68 11.88
C ALA A 88 1.94 0.77 13.06
N SER A 89 2.90 -0.16 13.10
CA SER A 89 3.95 -0.18 14.13
C SER A 89 5.19 0.62 13.74
N ASP A 90 5.50 0.66 12.44
CA ASP A 90 6.71 1.27 11.89
C ASP A 90 6.34 2.30 10.82
N VAL A 91 7.22 3.28 10.61
CA VAL A 91 7.09 4.24 9.49
C VAL A 91 7.12 3.46 8.17
N ILE A 92 8.16 2.65 7.97
CA ILE A 92 8.25 1.62 6.92
C ILE A 92 8.69 0.32 7.58
N SER A 93 7.87 -0.71 7.48
CA SER A 93 8.16 -2.05 7.99
C SER A 93 8.69 -2.93 6.85
N PRO A 94 9.97 -3.35 6.87
CA PRO A 94 10.53 -4.19 5.81
C PRO A 94 9.72 -5.47 5.62
N GLY A 95 9.34 -5.76 4.37
CA GLY A 95 8.57 -6.95 4.02
C GLY A 95 7.09 -6.91 4.42
N SER A 96 6.57 -5.81 4.96
CA SER A 96 5.14 -5.71 5.33
C SER A 96 4.53 -4.35 5.01
N LEU A 97 3.77 -4.29 3.93
CA LEU A 97 3.02 -3.08 3.55
C LEU A 97 1.97 -2.71 4.60
N ALA A 98 1.22 -3.69 5.12
CA ALA A 98 0.18 -3.46 6.11
C ALA A 98 0.69 -2.92 7.46
N LYS A 99 1.98 -3.11 7.77
CA LYS A 99 2.62 -2.58 8.99
C LYS A 99 3.40 -1.29 8.75
N SER A 100 3.37 -0.76 7.53
CA SER A 100 4.08 0.45 7.13
C SER A 100 3.12 1.64 7.13
N GLU A 101 3.31 2.56 8.07
CA GLU A 101 2.46 3.75 8.21
C GLU A 101 2.45 4.61 6.95
N VAL A 102 3.59 4.74 6.25
CA VAL A 102 3.68 5.49 4.99
C VAL A 102 2.72 4.93 3.95
N VAL A 103 2.58 3.60 3.86
CA VAL A 103 1.68 2.95 2.91
C VAL A 103 0.23 3.21 3.27
N LEU A 104 -0.12 3.04 4.55
CA LEU A 104 -1.48 3.30 5.03
C LEU A 104 -1.91 4.75 4.78
N ARG A 105 -1.01 5.71 4.95
CA ARG A 105 -1.28 7.14 4.68
C ARG A 105 -1.47 7.45 3.20
N ILE A 106 -0.67 6.84 2.32
CA ILE A 106 -0.79 7.03 0.87
C ILE A 106 -2.11 6.45 0.34
N LEU A 107 -2.55 5.33 0.91
CA LEU A 107 -3.75 4.60 0.46
C LEU A 107 -5.03 5.00 1.21
N SER A 108 -4.93 5.84 2.24
CA SER A 108 -6.10 6.25 3.03
C SER A 108 -7.00 7.19 2.24
N GLU A 109 -8.31 6.93 2.30
CA GLU A 109 -9.36 7.83 1.81
C GLU A 109 -9.88 8.76 2.92
N GLU A 110 -9.58 8.45 4.18
CA GLU A 110 -10.01 9.22 5.35
C GLU A 110 -9.15 10.48 5.50
N PRO A 111 -9.69 11.70 5.33
CA PRO A 111 -8.89 12.94 5.33
C PRO A 111 -8.22 13.22 6.69
N THR A 112 -8.77 12.66 7.76
CA THR A 112 -8.26 12.82 9.13
C THR A 112 -7.14 11.85 9.48
N TYR A 113 -6.87 10.85 8.63
CA TYR A 113 -5.76 9.91 8.77
C TYR A 113 -4.49 10.46 8.09
N MET A 114 -4.18 11.74 8.35
CA MET A 114 -3.00 12.47 7.89
C MET A 114 -2.27 13.17 9.03
#